data_AF-A0A1Y6FK87-F1
#
_entry.id   AF-A0A1Y6FK87-F1
#
_cell.length_a   1.000
_cell.length_b   1.000
_cell.length_c   1.000
_cell.angle_alpha   90.00
_cell.angle_beta   90.00
_cell.angle_gamma   90.00
#
_symmetry.space_group_name_H-M   'P 1'
#
loop_
_entity.id
_entity.type
_entity.pdbx_description
1 polymer ?
#
loop_
_entity_poly.entity_id
_entity_poly.type
_entity_poly.pdbx_seq_one_letter_code
_entity_poly.pdbx_strand_id
1 'polypeptide(L)' 'MAFMAYAKKTFSDDTIAAYEFGFRPEEPIHGVFVASAVDPAEWHVYGADRVLRTAEVTHRKGAAAFAETGEWPAWIAFNS' A
#
# COMPACT_ATOMS: atom_id res chain seq x y z
N MET A 1 -0.72 5.10 21.63
CA MET A 1 -0.79 3.76 21.01
C MET A 1 -0.07 3.85 19.70
N ALA A 2 0.94 3.01 19.48
CA ALA A 2 1.67 2.95 18.21
C ALA A 2 0.73 2.37 17.15
N PHE A 3 0.58 3.07 16.03
CA PHE A 3 -0.27 2.64 14.92
C PHE A 3 0.62 1.89 13.94
N MET A 4 0.48 0.58 13.92
CA MET A 4 1.09 -0.26 12.90
C MET A 4 0.14 -0.33 11.72
N ALA A 5 0.70 -0.24 10.53
CA ALA A 5 -0.02 -0.51 9.31
C ALA A 5 0.87 -1.30 8.37
N TYR A 6 0.24 -2.21 7.63
CA TYR A 6 0.91 -3.10 6.71
C TYR A 6 0.20 -3.08 5.36
N ALA A 7 0.97 -3.28 4.31
CA ALA A 7 0.48 -3.60 2.99
C ALA A 7 1.34 -4.72 2.39
N LYS A 8 0.68 -5.76 1.88
CA LYS A 8 1.29 -6.90 1.22
C LYS A 8 0.95 -6.83 -0.26
N LYS A 9 1.98 -6.87 -1.12
CA LYS A 9 1.76 -6.93 -2.56
C LYS A 9 1.09 -8.26 -2.91
N THR A 10 -0.09 -8.18 -3.51
CA THR A 10 -0.87 -9.35 -3.95
C THR A 10 -0.71 -9.59 -5.45
N PHE A 11 -0.46 -8.52 -6.21
CA PHE A 11 -0.26 -8.57 -7.65
C PHE A 11 0.67 -7.43 -8.09
N SER A 12 1.48 -7.66 -9.12
CA SER A 12 2.14 -6.59 -9.85
C SER A 12 2.49 -7.01 -11.26
N ASP A 13 2.39 -6.06 -12.18
CA ASP A 13 2.88 -6.14 -13.55
C ASP A 13 3.50 -4.78 -13.97
N ASP A 14 3.77 -4.61 -15.27
CA ASP A 14 4.37 -3.39 -15.81
C ASP A 14 3.44 -2.17 -15.77
N THR A 15 2.18 -2.34 -15.37
CA THR A 15 1.16 -1.27 -15.34
C THR A 15 0.74 -0.92 -13.92
N ILE A 16 0.61 -1.89 -13.02
CA ILE A 16 0.09 -1.69 -11.67
C ILE A 16 0.77 -2.58 -10.63
N ALA A 17 0.68 -2.15 -9.37
CA ALA A 17 0.91 -2.98 -8.20
C ALA A 17 -0.29 -2.89 -7.25
N ALA A 18 -0.89 -4.03 -6.93
CA ALA A 18 -2.00 -4.14 -5.99
C ALA A 18 -1.51 -4.68 -4.64
N TYR A 19 -2.06 -4.10 -3.58
CA TYR A 19 -1.71 -4.41 -2.21
C TYR A 19 -2.96 -4.62 -1.38
N GLU A 20 -2.95 -5.68 -0.60
CA GLU A 20 -3.87 -5.85 0.52
C GLU A 20 -3.26 -5.18 1.75
N PHE A 21 -4.03 -4.34 2.44
CA PHE A 21 -3.55 -3.56 3.56
C PHE A 21 -4.49 -3.58 4.76
N GLY A 22 -3.94 -3.29 5.94
CA GLY A 22 -4.66 -3.28 7.21
C GLY A 22 -3.83 -2.72 8.37
N PHE A 23 -4.36 -2.83 9.58
CA PHE A 23 -3.70 -2.34 10.81
C PHE A 23 -2.82 -3.41 11.46
N ARG A 24 -3.20 -4.69 11.39
CA ARG A 24 -2.40 -5.81 11.86
C ARG A 24 -2.56 -7.02 10.94
N PRO A 25 -1.51 -7.84 10.75
CA PRO A 25 -1.65 -9.10 10.03
C PRO A 25 -2.74 -10.02 10.61
N GLU A 26 -3.03 -9.90 11.92
CA GLU A 26 -4.04 -10.72 12.61
C GLU A 26 -5.45 -10.12 12.65
N GLU A 27 -5.63 -8.83 12.35
CA GLU A 27 -6.93 -8.13 12.37
C GLU A 27 -7.17 -7.43 11.03
N PRO A 28 -7.70 -8.14 10.04
CA PRO A 28 -7.73 -7.61 8.70
C PRO A 28 -8.98 -6.76 8.48
N ILE A 29 -8.77 -5.44 8.48
CA ILE A 29 -9.67 -4.51 7.81
C ILE A 29 -9.25 -4.55 6.34
N HIS A 30 -9.62 -5.63 5.65
CA HIS A 30 -9.17 -5.96 4.29
C HIS A 30 -9.51 -4.84 3.29
N GLY A 31 -8.59 -3.90 3.12
CA GLY A 31 -8.61 -2.93 2.03
C GLY A 31 -7.65 -3.37 0.93
N VAL A 32 -7.97 -3.02 -0.31
CA VAL A 32 -7.04 -3.18 -1.44
C VAL A 32 -6.69 -1.81 -1.97
N PHE A 33 -5.42 -1.47 -2.03
CA PHE A 33 -4.98 -0.30 -2.80
C PHE A 33 -4.22 -0.76 -4.04
N VAL A 34 -4.40 -0.01 -5.13
CA VAL A 34 -3.74 -0.25 -6.41
C VAL A 34 -2.97 1.01 -6.75
N ALA A 35 -1.67 0.87 -7.00
CA ALA A 35 -0.81 1.95 -7.45
C ALA A 35 -0.35 1.69 -8.88
N SER A 36 -0.26 2.74 -9.70
CA SER A 36 0.27 2.65 -11.05
C SER A 36 1.79 2.48 -11.04
N ALA A 37 2.29 1.62 -11.92
CA ALA A 37 3.72 1.47 -12.21
C ALA A 37 4.22 2.50 -13.24
N VAL A 38 3.29 3.16 -13.96
CA VAL A 38 3.58 4.18 -14.98
C VAL A 38 3.63 5.57 -14.35
N ASP A 39 2.68 5.88 -13.47
CA ASP A 39 2.64 7.11 -12.69
C ASP A 39 2.41 6.77 -11.21
N PRO A 40 3.47 6.72 -10.39
CA PRO A 40 3.34 6.39 -8.97
C PRO A 40 2.44 7.34 -8.17
N ALA A 41 2.08 8.52 -8.69
CA ALA A 41 1.11 9.42 -8.06
C ALA A 41 -0.35 8.99 -8.29
N GLU A 42 -0.61 8.12 -9.28
CA GLU A 42 -1.93 7.57 -9.57
C GLU A 42 -2.16 6.28 -8.76
N TRP A 43 -3.14 6.32 -7.86
CA TRP A 43 -3.52 5.18 -7.04
C TRP A 43 -4.98 5.25 -6.61
N HIS A 44 -5.56 4.08 -6.31
CA HIS A 44 -6.95 3.92 -5.92
C HIS A 44 -7.08 2.97 -4.74
N VAL A 45 -8.14 3.13 -3.95
CA VAL A 45 -8.50 2.25 -2.83
C VAL A 45 -9.85 1.63 -3.07
N TYR A 46 -9.92 0.32 -2.84
CA TYR A 46 -11.12 -0.48 -2.79
C TYR A 46 -11.32 -0.99 -1.37
N GLY A 47 -12.51 -0.78 -0.82
CA GLY A 47 -12.86 -1.21 0.54
C GLY A 47 -12.72 -0.11 1.58
N ALA A 48 -13.85 0.22 2.20
CA ALA A 48 -14.10 1.06 3.38
C ALA A 48 -13.25 2.33 3.56
N ASP A 49 -13.89 3.50 3.44
CA ASP A 49 -13.35 4.86 3.71
C ASP A 49 -12.57 5.01 5.03
N ARG A 50 -12.85 4.15 6.01
CA ARG A 50 -12.21 4.11 7.33
C ARG A 50 -10.70 3.84 7.27
N VAL A 51 -10.19 3.33 6.15
CA VAL A 51 -8.79 2.95 5.97
C VAL A 51 -8.03 3.78 4.94
N LEU A 52 -8.63 4.84 4.39
CA LEU A 52 -8.00 5.75 3.42
C LEU A 52 -6.64 6.28 3.90
N ARG A 53 -6.57 6.71 5.16
CA ARG A 53 -5.31 7.21 5.76
C ARG A 53 -4.23 6.12 5.79
N THR A 54 -4.61 4.88 6.07
CA THR A 54 -3.67 3.75 6.08
C THR A 54 -3.11 3.52 4.68
N ALA A 55 -3.99 3.45 3.68
CA ALA A 55 -3.64 3.27 2.28
C ALA A 55 -2.70 4.39 1.79
N GLU A 56 -3.01 5.64 2.13
CA GLU A 56 -2.21 6.80 1.74
C GLU A 56 -0.79 6.73 2.29
N VAL A 57 -0.63 6.37 3.57
CA VAL A 57 0.71 6.28 4.17
C VAL A 57 1.48 5.08 3.62
N THR A 58 0.83 3.93 3.43
CA THR A 58 1.47 2.78 2.77
C THR A 58 1.86 3.12 1.34
N HIS A 59 1.00 3.80 0.58
CA HIS A 59 1.30 4.26 -0.78
C HIS A 59 2.52 5.17 -0.80
N ARG A 60 2.57 6.22 0.03
CA ARG A 60 3.72 7.14 0.08
C ARG A 60 5.04 6.43 0.40
N LYS A 61 5.01 5.45 1.30
CA LYS A 61 6.21 4.64 1.62
C LYS A 61 6.60 3.72 0.47
N GLY A 62 5.64 3.08 -0.18
CA GLY A 62 5.88 2.26 -1.36
C GLY A 62 6.43 3.08 -2.52
N ALA A 63 5.89 4.27 -2.77
CA ALA A 63 6.32 5.18 -3.84
C ALA A 63 7.75 5.69 -3.61
N ALA A 64 8.13 5.95 -2.36
CA ALA A 64 9.52 6.29 -2.03
C ALA A 64 10.49 5.15 -2.35
N ALA A 65 10.14 3.90 -1.98
CA ALA A 65 10.95 2.72 -2.32
C ALA A 65 10.99 2.47 -3.83
N PHE A 66 9.87 2.68 -4.53
CA PHE A 66 9.80 2.59 -5.98
C PHE A 66 10.72 3.62 -6.65
N ALA A 67 10.75 4.87 -6.16
CA ALA A 67 11.63 5.91 -6.70
C ALA A 67 13.13 5.57 -6.53
N GLU A 68 13.49 4.81 -5.50
CA GLU A 68 14.87 4.39 -5.25
C GLU A 68 15.29 3.15 -6.07
N THR A 69 14.36 2.24 -6.33
CA THR A 69 14.67 0.89 -6.87
C THR A 69 14.11 0.63 -8.26
N GLY A 70 13.12 1.41 -8.70
CA GLY A 70 12.32 1.14 -9.90
C GLY A 70 11.28 0.04 -9.73
N GLU A 71 11.14 -0.53 -8.52
CA GLU A 71 10.24 -1.67 -8.27
C GLU A 71 9.35 -1.44 -7.04
N TRP A 72 8.10 -1.87 -7.16
CA TRP A 72 7.14 -1.81 -6.06
C TRP A 72 7.49 -2.89 -5.01
N PRO A 73 7.73 -2.52 -3.74
CA PRO A 73 8.20 -3.46 -2.73
C PRO A 73 7.18 -4.56 -2.43
N ALA A 74 7.65 -5.77 -2.10
CA ALA A 74 6.75 -6.87 -1.74
C ALA A 74 5.93 -6.60 -0.47
N TRP A 75 6.49 -5.80 0.45
CA TRP A 75 5.88 -5.44 1.72
C TRP A 75 6.13 -3.98 2.05
N ILE A 76 5.11 -3.33 2.60
CA ILE A 76 5.22 -1.97 3.13
C ILE A 76 4.70 -2.02 4.56
N ALA A 77 5.55 -1.66 5.51
CA ALA A 77 5.18 -1.56 6.91
C ALA A 77 5.54 -0.17 7.42
N PHE A 78 4.68 0.41 8.26
CA PHE A 78 5.03 1.62 8.98
C PHE A 78 4.49 1.58 10.40
N ASN A 79 5.24 2.21 11.29
CA ASN A 79 4.83 2.52 12.65
C ASN A 79 4.73 4.04 12.76
N SER A 80 3.60 4.57 13.19
CA SER A 80 3.41 5.99 13.53
C SER A 80 3.62 6.22 15.03
#